data_AF-A0A510TUK7-F1
#
_entry.id   AF-A0A510TUK7-F1
#
_cell.length_a   1.000
_cell.length_b   1.000
_cell.length_c   1.000
_cell.angle_alpha   90.00
_cell.angle_beta   90.00
_cell.angle_gamma   90.00
#
_symmetry.space_group_name_H-M   'P 1'
#
loop_
_entity.id
_entity.type
_entity.pdbx_description
1 polymer ?
#
loop_
_entity_poly.entity_id
_entity_poly.type
_entity_poly.pdbx_seq_one_letter_code
_entity_poly.pdbx_strand_id
1 'polypeptide(L)' 'MHRRLFSTVRQARLEIFQWLTYYNARRRHSALNYLSPAELE' A
#
# COMPACT_ATOMS: atom_id res chain seq x y z
N MET A 1 -6.55 -11.27 10.48
CA MET A 1 -5.51 -10.22 10.54
C MET A 1 -4.18 -10.87 10.17
N HIS A 2 -3.57 -10.54 9.02
CA HIS A 2 -2.28 -11.12 8.63
C HIS A 2 -1.16 -10.40 9.38
N ARG A 3 -0.66 -11.00 10.47
CA ARG A 3 0.50 -10.48 11.19
C ARG A 3 1.76 -11.02 10.52
N ARG A 4 2.52 -10.15 9.86
CA ARG A 4 3.83 -10.50 9.29
C ARG A 4 4.93 -10.02 10.24
N LEU A 5 5.86 -10.92 10.56
CA LEU A 5 7.07 -10.58 11.31
C LEU A 5 8.21 -10.28 10.34
N PHE A 6 9.02 -9.28 10.67
CA PHE A 6 10.19 -8.89 9.89
C PHE A 6 11.44 -9.10 10.73
N SER A 7 12.48 -9.68 10.14
CA SER A 7 13.74 -9.95 10.83
C SER A 7 14.57 -8.68 11.04
N THR A 8 14.34 -7.64 10.23
CA THR A 8 15.02 -6.35 10.34
C THR A 8 14.07 -5.18 10.09
N VAL A 9 14.40 -4.01 10.64
CA VAL A 9 13.69 -2.75 10.37
C VAL A 9 13.77 -2.38 8.88
N ARG A 10 14.90 -2.65 8.21
CA ARG A 10 15.07 -2.39 6.77
C ARG A 10 14.06 -3.18 5.94
N GLN A 11 13.85 -4.46 6.28
CA GLN A 11 12.87 -5.31 5.61
C GLN A 11 11.45 -4.78 5.81
N ALA A 12 11.09 -4.41 7.04
CA ALA A 12 9.80 -3.81 7.35
C ALA A 12 9.55 -2.52 6.55
N ARG A 13 10.56 -1.64 6.49
CA ARG A 13 10.49 -0.39 5.71
C ARG A 13 10.24 -0.65 4.24
N LEU A 14 11.00 -1.56 3.62
CA LEU A 14 10.86 -1.86 2.19
C LEU A 14 9.45 -2.36 1.87
N GLU A 15 8.92 -3.27 2.68
CA GLU A 15 7.60 -3.85 2.49
C GLU A 15 6.48 -2.83 2.70
N ILE A 16 6.61 -1.94 3.69
CA ILE A 16 5.66 -0.83 3.90
C ILE A 16 5.69 0.14 2.70
N PHE A 17 6.88 0.52 2.21
CA PHE A 17 6.99 1.39 1.04
C PHE A 17 6.39 0.75 -0.21
N GLN A 18 6.66 -0.52 -0.46
CA GLN A 18 6.06 -1.25 -1.58
C GLN A 18 4.54 -1.28 -1.47
N TRP A 19 4.02 -1.52 -0.26
CA TRP A 19 2.58 -1.51 -0.01
C TRP A 19 1.96 -0.12 -0.23
N LEU A 20 2.60 0.95 0.26
CA LEU A 20 2.15 2.33 0.05
C LEU A 20 2.11 2.69 -1.43
N THR A 21 3.16 2.37 -2.18
CA THR A 21 3.22 2.60 -3.63
C THR A 21 2.11 1.86 -4.36
N TYR A 22 1.85 0.60 -4.01
CA TYR A 22 0.72 -0.14 -4.57
C TYR A 22 -0.62 0.49 -4.20
N TYR A 23 -0.80 0.85 -2.92
CA TYR A 23 -2.04 1.43 -2.40
C TYR A 23 -2.40 2.71 -3.15
N ASN A 24 -1.46 3.64 -3.23
CA ASN A 24 -1.71 4.94 -3.84
C ASN A 24 -1.83 4.89 -5.36
N ALA A 25 -1.03 4.06 -6.04
CA ALA A 25 -0.95 4.09 -7.50
C ALA A 25 -1.84 3.06 -8.21
N ARG A 26 -2.32 2.02 -7.51
CA ARG A 26 -2.96 0.87 -8.18
C ARG A 26 -4.18 0.32 -7.45
N ARG A 27 -4.26 0.46 -6.13
CA ARG A 27 -5.40 -0.08 -5.39
C ARG A 27 -6.65 0.74 -5.69
N ARG A 28 -7.66 0.07 -6.20
CA ARG A 28 -8.97 0.67 -6.45
C ARG A 28 -9.79 0.68 -5.17
N HIS A 29 -10.47 1.79 -4.93
CA HIS A 29 -11.33 1.97 -3.75
C HIS A 29 -12.76 2.17 -4.21
N SER A 30 -13.70 1.38 -3.66
CA SER A 30 -15.13 1.54 -3.96
C SER A 30 -15.65 2.93 -3.58
N ALA A 31 -15.13 3.52 -2.51
CA ALA A 31 -15.42 4.91 -2.11
C ALA A 31 -14.91 5.95 -3.12
N LEU A 32 -13.95 5.59 -3.98
CA LEU A 32 -13.36 6.44 -5.01
C LEU A 32 -13.86 6.06 -6.40
N ASN A 33 -15.08 5.50 -6.51
CA ASN A 33 -15.63 4.99 -7.77
C ASN A 33 -14.70 4.00 -8.49
N TYR A 34 -14.00 3.16 -7.71
CA TYR A 34 -12.98 2.22 -8.20
C TYR A 34 -11.77 2.86 -8.88
N LEU A 35 -11.45 4.12 -8.56
CA LEU A 35 -10.19 4.76 -8.88
C LEU A 35 -9.18 4.55 -7.76
N SER A 36 -7.90 4.71 -8.10
CA SER A 36 -6.80 4.79 -7.15
C SER A 36 -6.63 6.21 -6.60
N PRO A 37 -6.03 6.38 -5.42
CA PRO A 37 -5.82 7.70 -4.84
C PRO A 37 -5.04 8.67 -5.76
N ALA A 38 -4.02 8.18 -6.46
CA ALA A 38 -3.21 9.00 -7.38
C ALA A 38 -3.98 9.50 -8.62
N GLU A 39 -5.12 8.89 -8.97
CA GLU A 39 -5.98 9.36 -10.06
C GLU A 39 -6.88 10.54 -9.65
N LEU A 40 -6.90 10.88 -8.36
CA LEU A 40 -7.73 11.97 -7.81
C LEU A 40 -6.92 13.18 -7.30
N GLU A 41 -5.59 13.16 -7.42
CA GLU A 41 -4.71 14.28 -7.04
C GLU A 41 -4.73 15.45 -8.04
#